data_AF-W9KG78-F1
#
_entry.id   AF-W9KG78-F1
#
_cell.length_a   1.000
_cell.length_b   1.000
_cell.length_c   1.000
_cell.angle_alpha   90.00
_cell.angle_beta   90.00
_cell.angle_gamma   90.00
#
_symmetry.space_group_name_H-M   'P 1'
#
loop_
_entity.id
_entity.type
_entity.pdbx_description
1 polymer ?
#
loop_
_entity_poly.entity_id
_entity_poly.type
_entity_poly.pdbx_seq_one_letter_code
_entity_poly.pdbx_strand_id
1 'polypeptide(L)'
;MHNKHKVLLQKRFVKLEYSDDKVIVTTQDGCTYEGDALVGADGMHSPVRKEMHRLAHKLSPGYFDKDEYSLVPCLYKCIWGISHPTPSIESGSIHVVMGKDHSYSLFTGREKLYWFLYVKNASTMHGKQVPRYTAEDEQQLAEQYFEDRFSETVTFGDVYKNKMVASLTPLHEYQWKRWHFGRIMTIGDVHPLGGSGGGAAVEDGAVLVNALLQRLRRSPSRKLSTSDFDNIFPKAQADQEYRSRRLVDSVTEKQKVDAMQGIFAPLAVKFIIPNLTDDQALAMDSARAVTGQRIEALPVPVRDRYVPYNDELPAKPLQKTSLMVNSCFAGFQLLLSMAAYVPLCTLVSWISIFRGLLHENYLESLVHHLVQARENSSINRASHFMLSLILLTPVSLLWSFEGFRRGNLGSLWSWPITLFLTAGLAIGEAPKVIPLYFLFSMLNLSRTMFTFVTGRPVPLAIANVMVPVTLGIYAVEIALYVAVVRKPVDDGYTMAMGGLLPTCAPVIIRLLASKAPSKDQSVGRASKDYMAPYMNKDFPAITSWYRVILILSVVGDMLVMAGPSAPAQSALVSTSIVIHCLQCVFQLRCLGCATTRQAAAAMALIMLGTKVFGHTTVYCGLWYWRENVIYGLSK
;
A
#
# COMPACT_ATOMS: atom_id res chain seq x y z
N MET A 1 22.95 -24.35 -13.93
CA MET A 1 21.78 -25.17 -14.32
C MET A 1 22.17 -26.64 -14.25
N HIS A 2 21.63 -27.39 -13.29
CA HIS A 2 21.63 -28.85 -13.34
C HIS A 2 20.66 -29.32 -14.44
N ASN A 3 20.86 -30.51 -15.01
CA ASN A 3 19.99 -31.10 -16.06
C ASN A 3 19.89 -30.34 -17.40
N LYS A 4 20.97 -29.69 -17.87
CA LYS A 4 20.99 -29.06 -19.20
C LYS A 4 20.59 -30.00 -20.35
N HIS A 5 20.82 -31.31 -20.21
CA HIS A 5 20.42 -32.34 -21.17
C HIS A 5 18.89 -32.42 -21.41
N LYS A 6 18.06 -31.88 -20.50
CA LYS A 6 16.60 -31.83 -20.67
C LYS A 6 16.13 -30.65 -21.53
N VAL A 7 17.02 -29.71 -21.85
CA VAL A 7 16.72 -28.56 -22.72
C VAL A 7 17.20 -28.88 -24.12
N LEU A 8 16.28 -29.28 -24.99
CA LEU A 8 16.57 -29.62 -26.38
C LEU A 8 16.45 -28.36 -27.25
N LEU A 9 17.57 -27.85 -27.73
CA LEU A 9 17.62 -26.69 -28.63
C LEU A 9 17.29 -27.09 -30.07
N GLN A 10 16.94 -26.10 -30.90
CA GLN A 10 16.57 -26.30 -32.31
C GLN A 10 15.36 -27.25 -32.53
N LYS A 11 14.51 -27.40 -31.50
CA LYS A 11 13.29 -28.23 -31.53
C LYS A 11 12.04 -27.36 -31.63
N ARG A 12 11.85 -26.69 -32.77
CA ARG A 12 10.66 -25.84 -32.99
C ARG A 12 9.39 -26.69 -33.10
N PHE A 13 8.36 -26.39 -32.29
CA PHE A 13 7.06 -27.05 -32.36
C PHE A 13 6.38 -26.84 -33.72
N VAL A 14 5.77 -27.90 -34.27
CA VAL A 14 5.04 -27.87 -35.55
C VAL A 14 3.63 -28.42 -35.41
N LYS A 15 3.48 -29.58 -34.77
CA LYS A 15 2.19 -30.31 -34.73
C LYS A 15 1.98 -30.93 -33.37
N LEU A 16 0.71 -30.99 -32.97
CA LEU A 16 0.24 -31.72 -31.81
C LEU A 16 -0.74 -32.82 -32.23
N GLU A 17 -0.47 -34.04 -31.76
CA GLU A 17 -1.43 -35.14 -31.76
C GLU A 17 -1.94 -35.34 -30.33
N TYR A 18 -3.26 -35.37 -30.19
CA TYR A 18 -3.96 -35.37 -28.90
C TYR A 18 -4.73 -36.66 -28.71
N SER A 19 -4.64 -37.23 -27.51
CA SER A 19 -5.38 -38.41 -27.07
C SER A 19 -5.74 -38.27 -25.59
N ASP A 20 -6.64 -39.12 -25.08
CA ASP A 20 -7.11 -39.05 -23.69
C ASP A 20 -6.05 -39.45 -22.66
N ASP A 21 -4.97 -40.13 -23.06
CA ASP A 21 -3.92 -40.60 -22.16
C ASP A 21 -2.60 -39.84 -22.32
N LYS A 22 -2.39 -39.16 -23.45
CA LYS A 22 -1.12 -38.48 -23.78
C LYS A 22 -1.24 -37.40 -24.85
N VAL A 23 -0.15 -36.64 -24.98
CA VAL A 23 0.12 -35.73 -26.10
C VAL A 23 1.37 -36.18 -26.83
N ILE A 24 1.39 -36.03 -28.16
CA ILE A 24 2.58 -36.27 -28.99
C ILE A 24 2.88 -34.99 -29.76
N VAL A 25 4.08 -34.47 -29.55
CA VAL A 25 4.59 -33.26 -30.22
C VAL A 25 5.52 -33.65 -31.35
N THR A 26 5.31 -33.07 -32.53
CA THR A 26 6.25 -33.15 -33.65
C THR A 26 6.98 -31.83 -33.80
N THR A 27 8.31 -31.89 -33.93
CA THR A 27 9.17 -30.73 -34.13
C THR A 27 9.60 -30.59 -35.60
N GLN A 28 10.14 -29.43 -35.96
CA GLN A 28 10.48 -29.07 -37.35
C GLN A 28 11.47 -30.04 -38.02
N ASP A 29 12.32 -30.68 -37.25
CA ASP A 29 13.27 -31.70 -37.69
C ASP A 29 12.66 -33.11 -37.81
N GLY A 30 11.33 -33.23 -37.68
CA GLY A 30 10.59 -34.49 -37.77
C GLY A 30 10.65 -35.36 -36.51
N CYS A 31 11.36 -34.93 -35.46
CA CYS A 31 11.39 -35.67 -34.19
C CYS A 31 10.02 -35.63 -33.50
N THR A 32 9.67 -36.72 -32.81
CA THR A 32 8.44 -36.82 -32.01
C THR A 32 8.76 -37.03 -30.54
N TYR A 33 7.94 -36.42 -29.68
CA TYR A 33 8.06 -36.52 -28.22
C TYR A 33 6.69 -36.80 -27.62
N GLU A 34 6.62 -37.86 -26.81
CA GLU A 34 5.43 -38.23 -26.05
C GLU A 34 5.49 -37.63 -24.64
N GLY A 35 4.36 -37.13 -24.14
CA GLY A 35 4.22 -36.61 -22.78
C GLY A 35 2.81 -36.68 -22.23
N ASP A 36 2.66 -36.47 -20.92
CA ASP A 36 1.35 -36.47 -20.24
C ASP A 36 0.54 -35.18 -20.47
N ALA A 37 1.26 -34.07 -20.73
CA ALA A 37 0.70 -32.75 -20.98
C ALA A 37 1.67 -31.89 -21.80
N LEU A 38 1.12 -30.86 -22.45
CA LEU A 38 1.87 -29.85 -23.19
C LEU A 38 1.68 -28.47 -22.56
N VAL A 39 2.79 -27.81 -22.23
CA VAL A 39 2.79 -26.44 -21.73
C VAL A 39 3.40 -25.52 -22.80
N GLY A 40 2.58 -24.64 -23.36
CA GLY A 40 3.01 -23.59 -24.29
C GLY A 40 3.58 -22.39 -23.53
N ALA A 41 4.89 -22.21 -23.59
CA ALA A 41 5.60 -21.01 -23.13
C ALA A 41 6.30 -20.33 -24.32
N ASP A 42 5.65 -20.36 -25.48
CA ASP A 42 6.13 -19.98 -26.81
C ASP A 42 5.70 -18.57 -27.25
N GLY A 43 5.14 -17.79 -26.31
CA GLY A 43 4.88 -16.36 -26.42
C GLY A 43 3.67 -15.99 -27.28
N MET A 44 3.49 -14.69 -27.53
CA MET A 44 2.28 -14.10 -28.15
C MET A 44 1.81 -14.77 -29.46
N HIS A 45 2.73 -15.30 -30.27
CA HIS A 45 2.42 -15.97 -31.52
C HIS A 45 2.42 -17.51 -31.39
N SER A 46 2.09 -18.01 -30.20
CA SER A 46 2.10 -19.41 -29.79
C SER A 46 1.44 -20.35 -30.82
N PRO A 47 2.21 -21.17 -31.54
CA PRO A 47 1.63 -22.29 -32.29
C PRO A 47 0.94 -23.32 -31.38
N VAL A 48 1.37 -23.48 -30.11
CA VAL A 48 0.69 -24.36 -29.15
C VAL A 48 -0.73 -23.88 -28.88
N ARG A 49 -0.94 -22.56 -28.69
CA ARG A 49 -2.28 -21.97 -28.50
C ARG A 49 -3.16 -22.17 -29.72
N LYS A 50 -2.61 -22.03 -30.94
CA LYS A 50 -3.36 -22.28 -32.18
C LYS A 50 -3.85 -23.73 -32.27
N GLU A 51 -2.98 -24.70 -31.96
CA GLU A 51 -3.38 -26.11 -31.92
C GLU A 51 -4.39 -26.41 -30.80
N MET A 52 -4.25 -25.76 -29.64
CA MET A 52 -5.22 -25.83 -28.55
C MET A 52 -6.60 -25.34 -29.00
N HIS A 53 -6.69 -24.20 -29.71
CA HIS A 53 -7.92 -23.71 -30.31
C HIS A 53 -8.48 -24.70 -31.33
N ARG A 54 -7.66 -25.21 -32.25
CA ARG A 54 -8.08 -26.18 -33.28
C ARG A 54 -8.71 -27.43 -32.65
N LEU A 55 -8.09 -27.96 -31.59
CA LEU A 55 -8.59 -29.13 -30.87
C LEU A 55 -9.90 -28.82 -30.13
N ALA A 56 -9.96 -27.69 -29.42
CA ALA A 56 -11.17 -27.28 -28.72
C ALA A 56 -12.34 -27.03 -29.67
N HIS A 57 -12.13 -26.43 -30.84
CA HIS A 57 -13.19 -26.26 -31.84
C HIS A 57 -13.73 -27.60 -32.35
N LYS A 58 -12.88 -28.63 -32.43
CA LYS A 58 -13.27 -29.98 -32.87
C LYS A 58 -14.00 -30.76 -31.77
N LEU A 59 -13.52 -30.69 -30.53
CA LEU A 59 -13.94 -31.56 -29.42
C LEU A 59 -14.96 -30.91 -28.48
N SER A 60 -14.97 -29.57 -28.37
CA SER A 60 -15.87 -28.80 -27.51
C SER A 60 -16.20 -27.45 -28.16
N PRO A 61 -17.06 -27.42 -29.20
CA PRO A 61 -17.43 -26.18 -29.88
C PRO A 61 -17.95 -25.12 -28.92
N GLY A 62 -17.45 -23.88 -29.03
CA GLY A 62 -17.82 -22.77 -28.14
C GLY A 62 -17.01 -22.67 -26.84
N TYR A 63 -16.02 -23.54 -26.63
CA TYR A 63 -15.13 -23.44 -25.47
C TYR A 63 -14.26 -22.16 -25.51
N PHE A 64 -13.73 -21.79 -26.68
CA PHE A 64 -13.05 -20.51 -26.91
C PHE A 64 -13.91 -19.56 -27.72
N ASP A 65 -13.69 -18.26 -27.55
CA ASP A 65 -14.30 -17.23 -28.39
C ASP A 65 -13.72 -17.34 -29.81
N LYS A 66 -14.56 -17.16 -30.84
CA LYS A 66 -14.21 -17.47 -32.26
C LYS A 66 -13.01 -16.69 -32.79
N ASP A 67 -12.77 -15.47 -32.29
CA ASP A 67 -11.71 -14.59 -32.76
C ASP A 67 -11.14 -13.72 -31.63
N GLU A 68 -10.65 -14.36 -30.57
CA GLU A 68 -10.06 -13.64 -29.43
C GLU A 68 -8.83 -12.80 -29.84
N TYR A 69 -8.09 -13.19 -30.88
CA TYR A 69 -6.92 -12.46 -31.37
C TYR A 69 -7.27 -11.15 -32.05
N SER A 70 -8.41 -11.06 -32.76
CA SER A 70 -8.80 -9.79 -33.39
C SER A 70 -9.25 -8.73 -32.40
N LEU A 71 -9.56 -9.12 -31.16
CA LEU A 71 -9.98 -8.22 -30.10
C LEU A 71 -8.82 -7.68 -29.26
N VAL A 72 -7.59 -8.16 -29.49
CA VAL A 72 -6.41 -7.72 -28.72
C VAL A 72 -6.08 -6.26 -29.05
N PRO A 73 -6.16 -5.35 -28.07
CA PRO A 73 -5.91 -3.94 -28.30
C PRO A 73 -4.41 -3.62 -28.29
N CYS A 74 -4.02 -2.62 -29.08
CA CYS A 74 -2.67 -2.09 -29.18
C CYS A 74 -2.72 -0.57 -29.09
N LEU A 75 -2.64 -0.04 -27.86
CA LEU A 75 -2.73 1.39 -27.58
C LEU A 75 -1.41 2.12 -27.81
N TYR A 76 -0.29 1.42 -27.62
CA TYR A 76 1.05 1.96 -27.72
C TYR A 76 1.92 1.12 -28.65
N LYS A 77 2.99 1.74 -29.12
CA LYS A 77 4.14 1.09 -29.73
C LYS A 77 5.39 1.47 -28.92
N CYS A 78 6.42 0.64 -28.98
CA CYS A 78 7.64 0.86 -28.22
C CYS A 78 8.88 0.66 -29.09
N ILE A 79 9.78 1.65 -29.10
CA ILE A 79 11.17 1.39 -29.44
C ILE A 79 11.86 0.96 -28.16
N TRP A 80 12.37 -0.26 -28.12
CA TRP A 80 13.29 -0.68 -27.09
C TRP A 80 14.70 -0.65 -27.64
N GLY A 81 15.67 -0.33 -26.80
CA GLY A 81 17.06 -0.32 -27.21
C GLY A 81 18.03 -0.52 -26.06
N ILE A 82 19.27 -0.80 -26.45
CA ILE A 82 20.41 -0.94 -25.57
C ILE A 82 21.49 -0.02 -26.10
N SER A 83 21.98 0.89 -25.27
CA SER A 83 23.09 1.79 -25.58
C SER A 83 24.27 1.56 -24.64
N HIS A 84 25.43 2.07 -25.05
CA HIS A 84 26.53 2.25 -24.11
C HIS A 84 26.14 3.23 -23.00
N PRO A 85 26.82 3.23 -21.85
CA PRO A 85 26.58 4.22 -20.80
C PRO A 85 26.73 5.64 -21.38
N THR A 86 25.74 6.49 -21.12
CA THR A 86 25.73 7.88 -21.59
C THR A 86 26.06 8.80 -20.41
N PRO A 87 26.96 9.79 -20.57
CA PRO A 87 27.23 10.80 -19.54
C PRO A 87 25.94 11.43 -19.01
N SER A 88 25.93 11.92 -17.77
CA SER A 88 24.76 12.55 -17.12
C SER A 88 23.56 11.64 -16.81
N ILE A 89 23.59 10.36 -17.19
CA ILE A 89 22.62 9.36 -16.74
C ILE A 89 23.31 8.48 -15.69
N GLU A 90 22.85 8.58 -14.44
CA GLU A 90 23.46 7.88 -13.30
C GLU A 90 23.38 6.35 -13.47
N SER A 91 24.41 5.61 -13.06
CA SER A 91 24.39 4.15 -13.09
C SER A 91 23.70 3.59 -11.85
N GLY A 92 22.89 2.53 -12.01
CA GLY A 92 22.15 1.92 -10.91
C GLY A 92 20.82 2.61 -10.57
N SER A 93 20.33 3.46 -11.48
CA SER A 93 19.08 4.20 -11.36
C SER A 93 18.03 3.71 -12.37
N ILE A 94 16.79 4.11 -12.12
CA ILE A 94 15.69 4.00 -13.08
C ILE A 94 15.20 5.41 -13.34
N HIS A 95 15.22 5.86 -14.59
CA HIS A 95 14.68 7.16 -14.97
C HIS A 95 13.37 6.97 -15.74
N VAL A 96 12.38 7.78 -15.40
CA VAL A 96 11.14 7.92 -16.18
C VAL A 96 11.08 9.35 -16.69
N VAL A 97 11.01 9.52 -18.01
CA VAL A 97 10.84 10.84 -18.63
C VAL A 97 9.43 10.90 -19.18
N MET A 98 8.65 11.86 -18.70
CA MET A 98 7.22 11.97 -18.98
C MET A 98 6.99 13.00 -20.07
N GLY A 99 6.35 12.57 -21.16
CA GLY A 99 6.06 13.37 -22.36
C GLY A 99 4.57 13.38 -22.67
N LYS A 100 4.13 14.27 -23.58
CA LYS A 100 2.73 14.30 -24.01
C LYS A 100 2.49 13.18 -25.01
N ASP A 101 1.63 12.21 -24.63
CA ASP A 101 1.31 11.01 -25.41
C ASP A 101 2.51 10.10 -25.72
N HIS A 102 3.64 10.28 -25.01
CA HIS A 102 4.82 9.44 -25.06
C HIS A 102 5.58 9.48 -23.73
N SER A 103 6.42 8.49 -23.46
CA SER A 103 7.28 8.47 -22.27
C SER A 103 8.51 7.61 -22.48
N TYR A 104 9.49 7.78 -21.61
CA TYR A 104 10.69 6.96 -21.59
C TYR A 104 10.85 6.21 -20.28
N SER A 105 11.44 5.01 -20.35
CA SER A 105 11.99 4.31 -19.20
C SER A 105 13.43 3.93 -19.48
N LEU A 106 14.33 4.33 -18.58
CA LEU A 106 15.77 4.05 -18.67
C LEU A 106 16.17 3.20 -17.48
N PHE A 107 16.80 2.05 -17.72
CA PHE A 107 17.37 1.18 -16.71
C PHE A 107 18.88 1.15 -16.89
N THR A 108 19.62 1.68 -15.93
CA THR A 108 21.07 1.88 -16.06
C THR A 108 21.83 0.77 -15.35
N GLY A 109 22.47 -0.08 -16.14
CA GLY A 109 23.46 -1.04 -15.65
C GLY A 109 24.84 -0.38 -15.50
N ARG A 110 25.82 -1.17 -15.05
CA ARG A 110 27.23 -0.71 -14.99
C ARG A 110 27.85 -0.48 -16.36
N GLU A 111 27.48 -1.29 -17.34
CA GLU A 111 28.09 -1.30 -18.68
C GLU A 111 27.11 -1.01 -19.82
N LYS A 112 25.81 -0.97 -19.52
CA LYS A 112 24.75 -0.87 -20.53
C LYS A 112 23.60 -0.02 -20.01
N LEU A 113 23.03 0.76 -20.91
CA LEU A 113 21.80 1.52 -20.72
C LEU A 113 20.69 0.84 -21.50
N TYR A 114 19.68 0.31 -20.80
CA TYR A 114 18.47 -0.21 -21.44
C TYR A 114 17.42 0.88 -21.46
N TRP A 115 16.81 1.14 -22.61
CA TRP A 115 15.85 2.22 -22.75
C TRP A 115 14.65 1.81 -23.57
N PHE A 116 13.52 2.43 -23.27
CA PHE A 116 12.23 2.19 -23.90
C PHE A 116 11.58 3.55 -24.18
N LEU A 117 11.28 3.83 -25.44
CA LEU A 117 10.42 4.93 -25.86
C LEU A 117 9.03 4.36 -26.13
N TYR A 118 8.06 4.72 -25.31
CA TYR A 118 6.65 4.37 -25.49
C TYR A 118 5.93 5.50 -26.18
N VAL A 119 5.26 5.22 -27.30
CA VAL A 119 4.50 6.21 -28.07
C VAL A 119 3.07 5.74 -28.22
N LYS A 120 2.12 6.60 -27.89
CA LYS A 120 0.70 6.31 -28.06
C LYS A 120 0.34 6.29 -29.55
N ASN A 121 -0.47 5.31 -29.94
CA ASN A 121 -1.03 5.27 -31.28
C ASN A 121 -2.13 6.34 -31.42
N ALA A 122 -2.32 6.85 -32.65
CA ALA A 122 -3.36 7.85 -32.93
C ALA A 122 -4.77 7.34 -32.60
N SER A 123 -5.00 6.03 -32.78
CA SER A 123 -6.18 5.30 -32.35
C SER A 123 -5.78 3.91 -31.86
N THR A 124 -6.63 3.29 -31.04
CA THR A 124 -6.42 1.90 -30.59
C THR A 124 -6.58 0.96 -31.77
N MET A 125 -5.47 0.33 -32.19
CA MET A 125 -5.48 -0.70 -33.23
C MET A 125 -5.83 -2.06 -32.63
N HIS A 126 -6.38 -2.95 -33.45
CA HIS A 126 -6.76 -4.29 -33.02
C HIS A 126 -6.32 -5.37 -34.00
N GLY A 127 -5.82 -6.50 -33.47
CA GLY A 127 -5.50 -7.70 -34.23
C GLY A 127 -4.72 -7.44 -35.53
N LYS A 128 -5.32 -7.76 -36.67
CA LYS A 128 -4.69 -7.64 -38.01
C LYS A 128 -4.39 -6.20 -38.44
N GLN A 129 -4.98 -5.20 -37.79
CA GLN A 129 -4.69 -3.79 -38.09
C GLN A 129 -3.32 -3.36 -37.54
N VAL A 130 -2.77 -4.12 -36.59
CA VAL A 130 -1.47 -3.82 -35.98
C VAL A 130 -0.36 -4.17 -36.98
N PRO A 131 0.45 -3.19 -37.42
CA PRO A 131 1.48 -3.42 -38.42
C PRO A 131 2.68 -4.18 -37.85
N ARG A 132 3.46 -4.79 -38.75
CA ARG A 132 4.84 -5.19 -38.45
C ARG A 132 5.76 -4.06 -38.87
N TYR A 133 6.52 -3.54 -37.91
CA TYR A 133 7.43 -2.43 -38.15
C TYR A 133 8.74 -2.90 -38.76
N THR A 134 9.30 -2.09 -39.65
CA THR A 134 10.64 -2.27 -40.21
C THR A 134 11.68 -1.46 -39.42
N ALA A 135 12.96 -1.59 -39.79
CA ALA A 135 14.03 -0.76 -39.22
C ALA A 135 13.88 0.72 -39.63
N GLU A 136 13.34 0.98 -40.81
CA GLU A 136 13.06 2.33 -41.29
C GLU A 136 11.93 2.99 -40.48
N ASP A 137 10.87 2.25 -40.16
CA ASP A 137 9.80 2.73 -39.28
C ASP A 137 10.32 3.10 -37.89
N GLU A 138 11.25 2.28 -37.36
CA GLU A 138 11.92 2.53 -36.09
C GLU A 138 12.73 3.81 -36.11
N GLN A 139 13.57 3.99 -37.13
CA GLN A 139 14.40 5.18 -37.28
C GLN A 139 13.55 6.45 -37.47
N GLN A 140 12.54 6.41 -38.35
CA GLN A 140 11.65 7.55 -38.59
C GLN A 140 10.89 7.95 -37.33
N LEU A 141 10.47 6.98 -36.52
CA LEU A 141 9.82 7.26 -35.25
C LEU A 141 10.83 7.87 -34.26
N ALA A 142 12.04 7.33 -34.17
CA ALA A 142 13.05 7.84 -33.23
C ALA A 142 13.44 9.29 -33.54
N GLU A 143 13.63 9.64 -34.82
CA GLU A 143 14.01 10.98 -35.28
C GLU A 143 13.01 12.06 -34.85
N GLN A 144 11.72 11.73 -34.73
CA GLN A 144 10.67 12.66 -34.25
C GLN A 144 10.90 13.13 -32.82
N TYR A 145 11.65 12.38 -32.03
CA TYR A 145 11.84 12.62 -30.60
C TYR A 145 13.29 12.90 -30.21
N PHE A 146 14.20 13.10 -31.18
CA PHE A 146 15.63 13.30 -30.88
C PHE A 146 15.94 14.48 -29.96
N GLU A 147 15.10 15.50 -29.95
CA GLU A 147 15.27 16.70 -29.13
C GLU A 147 14.72 16.53 -27.70
N ASP A 148 14.08 15.40 -27.37
CA ASP A 148 13.59 15.16 -26.02
C ASP A 148 14.75 15.07 -25.03
N ARG A 149 14.69 15.88 -23.98
CA ARG A 149 15.78 15.99 -22.99
C ARG A 149 15.60 14.98 -21.87
N PHE A 150 16.65 14.22 -21.59
CA PHE A 150 16.74 13.34 -20.42
C PHE A 150 17.45 14.01 -19.25
N SER A 151 18.30 15.00 -19.54
CA SER A 151 18.95 15.86 -18.55
C SER A 151 19.18 17.26 -19.13
N GLU A 152 19.85 18.12 -18.38
CA GLU A 152 20.27 19.43 -18.88
C GLU A 152 21.24 19.31 -20.08
N THR A 153 21.93 18.19 -20.26
CA THR A 153 23.00 18.08 -21.27
C THR A 153 22.83 16.90 -22.24
N VAL A 154 21.81 16.07 -22.08
CA VAL A 154 21.63 14.84 -22.88
C VAL A 154 20.21 14.72 -23.39
N THR A 155 20.10 14.38 -24.68
CA THR A 155 18.83 14.11 -25.35
C THR A 155 18.63 12.63 -25.65
N PHE A 156 17.43 12.26 -26.08
CA PHE A 156 17.16 10.95 -26.64
C PHE A 156 18.00 10.69 -27.88
N GLY A 157 18.21 11.70 -28.74
CA GLY A 157 19.04 11.58 -29.94
C GLY A 157 20.48 11.16 -29.62
N ASP A 158 21.06 11.69 -28.54
CA ASP A 158 22.41 11.30 -28.09
C ASP A 158 22.45 9.83 -27.64
N VAL A 159 21.46 9.40 -26.85
CA VAL A 159 21.33 8.01 -26.40
C VAL A 159 21.11 7.05 -27.56
N TYR A 160 20.28 7.43 -28.53
CA TYR A 160 19.92 6.64 -29.69
C TYR A 160 21.08 6.49 -30.69
N LYS A 161 21.88 7.54 -30.88
CA LYS A 161 23.11 7.48 -31.70
C LYS A 161 24.18 6.59 -31.05
N ASN A 162 24.19 6.49 -29.73
CA ASN A 162 25.07 5.63 -28.94
C ASN A 162 24.55 4.19 -28.74
N LYS A 163 23.58 3.75 -29.54
CA LYS A 163 22.94 2.43 -29.40
C LYS A 163 23.82 1.29 -29.92
N MET A 164 23.76 0.17 -29.21
CA MET A 164 24.20 -1.14 -29.67
C MET A 164 23.13 -1.82 -30.53
N VAL A 165 21.87 -1.72 -30.11
CA VAL A 165 20.70 -2.30 -30.80
C VAL A 165 19.44 -1.52 -30.43
N ALA A 166 18.51 -1.42 -31.36
CA ALA A 166 17.15 -0.98 -31.11
C ALA A 166 16.17 -1.67 -32.06
N SER A 167 14.89 -1.73 -31.67
CA SER A 167 13.83 -2.27 -32.50
C SER A 167 12.47 -1.73 -32.05
N LEU A 168 11.60 -1.46 -33.03
CA LEU A 168 10.24 -1.00 -32.83
C LEU A 168 9.28 -2.20 -32.77
N THR A 169 8.44 -2.25 -31.75
CA THR A 169 7.46 -3.31 -31.53
C THR A 169 6.08 -2.75 -31.17
N PRO A 170 4.98 -3.33 -31.68
CA PRO A 170 3.65 -3.02 -31.18
C PRO A 170 3.45 -3.59 -29.78
N LEU A 171 2.77 -2.84 -28.91
CA LEU A 171 2.50 -3.28 -27.54
C LEU A 171 1.06 -3.76 -27.42
N HIS A 172 0.88 -5.06 -27.60
CA HIS A 172 -0.40 -5.72 -27.39
C HIS A 172 -0.64 -5.90 -25.89
N GLU A 173 -1.75 -5.38 -25.39
CA GLU A 173 -2.12 -5.46 -23.97
C GLU A 173 -3.28 -6.42 -23.81
N TYR A 174 -3.02 -7.60 -23.26
CA TYR A 174 -4.09 -8.57 -23.06
C TYR A 174 -3.79 -9.58 -21.97
N GLN A 175 -4.88 -10.19 -21.54
CA GLN A 175 -4.94 -11.42 -20.79
C GLN A 175 -5.99 -12.31 -21.46
N TRP A 176 -5.62 -13.53 -21.83
CA TRP A 176 -6.58 -14.49 -22.35
C TRP A 176 -7.62 -14.88 -21.30
N LYS A 177 -8.86 -15.11 -21.73
CA LYS A 177 -9.96 -15.59 -20.86
C LYS A 177 -9.78 -17.04 -20.44
N ARG A 178 -9.16 -17.86 -21.29
CA ARG A 178 -8.90 -19.28 -21.04
C ARG A 178 -7.48 -19.64 -21.46
N TRP A 179 -6.77 -20.33 -20.57
CA TRP A 179 -5.35 -20.66 -20.75
C TRP A 179 -5.12 -22.13 -21.06
N HIS A 180 -6.16 -22.97 -20.97
CA HIS A 180 -6.02 -24.41 -21.08
C HIS A 180 -7.19 -25.08 -21.79
N PHE A 181 -6.93 -26.27 -22.32
CA PHE A 181 -7.93 -27.20 -22.86
C PHE A 181 -7.39 -28.63 -22.76
N GLY A 182 -8.10 -29.49 -22.04
CA GLY A 182 -7.65 -30.85 -21.74
C GLY A 182 -6.25 -30.87 -21.14
N ARG A 183 -5.32 -31.56 -21.81
CA ARG A 183 -3.91 -31.73 -21.40
C ARG A 183 -2.96 -30.63 -21.90
N ILE A 184 -3.50 -29.50 -22.37
CA ILE A 184 -2.72 -28.39 -22.92
C ILE A 184 -2.97 -27.15 -22.08
N MET A 185 -1.91 -26.44 -21.70
CA MET A 185 -1.99 -25.12 -21.06
C MET A 185 -0.97 -24.18 -21.68
N THR A 186 -1.27 -22.88 -21.75
CA THR A 186 -0.30 -21.84 -22.10
C THR A 186 0.00 -20.94 -20.91
N ILE A 187 1.26 -20.51 -20.78
CA ILE A 187 1.76 -19.66 -19.69
C ILE A 187 2.65 -18.55 -20.27
N GLY A 188 2.72 -17.41 -19.59
CA GLY A 188 3.48 -16.26 -20.08
C GLY A 188 2.85 -15.53 -21.27
N ASP A 189 1.62 -15.91 -21.63
CA ASP A 189 0.79 -15.25 -22.65
C ASP A 189 0.04 -14.03 -22.09
N VAL A 190 0.39 -13.55 -20.90
CA VAL A 190 -0.11 -12.27 -20.40
C VAL A 190 0.92 -11.19 -20.76
N HIS A 191 0.48 -10.16 -21.48
CA HIS A 191 1.37 -9.11 -21.97
C HIS A 191 1.02 -7.75 -21.33
N PRO A 192 1.48 -7.49 -20.09
CA PRO A 192 1.40 -6.17 -19.50
C PRO A 192 2.51 -5.27 -20.08
N LEU A 193 2.21 -3.97 -20.26
CA LEU A 193 3.19 -2.93 -20.57
C LEU A 193 4.30 -2.80 -19.51
N GLY A 194 5.36 -2.08 -19.86
CA GLY A 194 6.33 -1.59 -18.87
C GLY A 194 7.24 -2.68 -18.28
N GLY A 195 7.59 -3.71 -19.06
CA GLY A 195 8.58 -4.71 -18.67
C GLY A 195 8.13 -5.73 -17.61
N SER A 196 6.86 -5.74 -17.22
CA SER A 196 6.33 -6.64 -16.17
C SER A 196 5.96 -8.04 -16.67
N GLY A 197 5.93 -8.26 -17.99
CA GLY A 197 5.49 -9.53 -18.59
C GLY A 197 6.39 -10.72 -18.27
N GLY A 198 7.71 -10.50 -18.22
CA GLY A 198 8.66 -11.56 -17.84
C GLY A 198 8.45 -12.07 -16.42
N GLY A 199 8.20 -11.15 -15.47
CA GLY A 199 7.86 -11.50 -14.09
C GLY A 199 6.55 -12.28 -14.01
N ALA A 200 5.51 -11.82 -14.72
CA ALA A 200 4.23 -12.52 -14.79
C ALA A 200 4.37 -13.95 -15.35
N ALA A 201 5.18 -14.16 -16.39
CA ALA A 201 5.43 -15.49 -16.95
C ALA A 201 6.12 -16.44 -15.95
N VAL A 202 7.04 -15.93 -15.13
CA VAL A 202 7.67 -16.71 -14.05
C VAL A 202 6.65 -17.11 -12.98
N GLU A 203 5.75 -16.18 -12.63
CA GLU A 203 4.66 -16.44 -11.69
C GLU A 203 3.64 -17.45 -12.22
N ASP A 204 3.28 -17.39 -13.50
CA ASP A 204 2.43 -18.39 -14.17
C ASP A 204 3.03 -19.80 -14.04
N GLY A 205 4.34 -19.92 -14.25
CA GLY A 205 5.08 -21.16 -14.02
C GLY A 205 5.02 -21.62 -12.56
N ALA A 206 5.11 -20.69 -11.60
CA ALA A 206 5.05 -20.99 -10.18
C ALA A 206 3.68 -21.56 -9.76
N VAL A 207 2.58 -20.93 -10.18
CA VAL A 207 1.22 -21.41 -9.85
C VAL A 207 0.91 -22.75 -10.51
N LEU A 208 1.41 -22.98 -11.73
CA LEU A 208 1.27 -24.27 -12.42
C LEU A 208 2.00 -25.38 -11.66
N VAL A 209 3.25 -25.13 -11.24
CA VAL A 209 4.01 -26.10 -10.43
C VAL A 209 3.31 -26.38 -9.10
N ASN A 210 2.77 -25.36 -8.43
CA ASN A 210 2.03 -25.56 -7.18
C ASN A 210 0.80 -26.46 -7.36
N ALA A 211 -0.01 -26.19 -8.41
CA ALA A 211 -1.19 -27.00 -8.72
C ALA A 211 -0.82 -28.46 -9.06
N LEU A 212 0.25 -28.67 -9.83
CA LEU A 212 0.78 -30.00 -10.16
C LEU A 212 1.22 -30.76 -8.91
N LEU A 213 2.05 -30.13 -8.06
CA LEU A 213 2.57 -30.75 -6.84
C LEU A 213 1.45 -31.08 -5.85
N GLN A 214 0.42 -30.25 -5.75
CA GLN A 214 -0.74 -30.53 -4.92
C GLN A 214 -1.44 -31.83 -5.33
N ARG A 215 -1.60 -32.07 -6.64
CA ARG A 215 -2.20 -33.30 -7.16
C ARG A 215 -1.28 -34.51 -6.99
N LEU A 216 0.00 -34.38 -7.37
CA LEU A 216 1.00 -35.45 -7.33
C LEU A 216 1.24 -35.97 -5.91
N ARG A 217 1.28 -35.08 -4.91
CA ARG A 217 1.43 -35.48 -3.50
C ARG A 217 0.27 -36.34 -2.98
N ARG A 218 -0.94 -36.14 -3.52
CA ARG A 218 -2.14 -36.95 -3.16
C ARG A 218 -2.17 -38.30 -3.87
N SER A 219 -1.39 -38.50 -4.93
CA SER A 219 -1.38 -39.74 -5.70
C SER A 219 0.01 -40.01 -6.31
N PRO A 220 1.04 -40.32 -5.49
CA PRO A 220 2.44 -40.33 -5.92
C PRO A 220 2.79 -41.36 -7.00
N SER A 221 1.99 -42.42 -7.12
CA SER A 221 2.24 -43.59 -7.97
C SER A 221 1.29 -43.71 -9.18
N ARG A 222 0.39 -42.73 -9.38
CA ARG A 222 -0.61 -42.78 -10.46
C ARG A 222 -0.26 -41.80 -11.57
N LYS A 223 -0.25 -42.30 -12.82
CA LYS A 223 -0.21 -41.47 -14.04
C LYS A 223 -1.43 -40.53 -14.07
N LEU A 224 -1.21 -39.24 -14.31
CA LEU A 224 -2.27 -38.24 -14.31
C LEU A 224 -3.21 -38.43 -15.52
N SER A 225 -4.52 -38.55 -15.26
CA SER A 225 -5.54 -38.65 -16.30
C SER A 225 -5.95 -37.27 -16.85
N THR A 226 -6.69 -37.22 -17.97
CA THR A 226 -7.21 -35.94 -18.50
C THR A 226 -8.06 -35.22 -17.47
N SER A 227 -8.88 -35.98 -16.74
CA SER A 227 -9.69 -35.45 -15.63
C SER A 227 -8.85 -34.82 -14.51
N ASP A 228 -7.59 -35.25 -14.32
CA ASP A 228 -6.70 -34.60 -13.36
C ASP A 228 -6.25 -33.23 -13.90
N PHE A 229 -5.93 -33.13 -15.19
CA PHE A 229 -5.59 -31.87 -15.83
C PHE A 229 -6.77 -30.89 -15.91
N ASP A 230 -7.99 -31.42 -16.04
CA ASP A 230 -9.25 -30.64 -15.92
C ASP A 230 -9.49 -30.09 -14.51
N ASN A 231 -8.64 -30.44 -13.53
CA ASN A 231 -8.62 -29.81 -12.20
C ASN A 231 -7.36 -28.98 -11.98
N ILE A 232 -6.19 -29.47 -12.44
CA ILE A 232 -4.89 -28.81 -12.23
C ILE A 232 -4.83 -27.46 -12.96
N PHE A 233 -5.17 -27.42 -14.26
CA PHE A 233 -5.01 -26.22 -15.05
C PHE A 233 -6.03 -25.12 -14.72
N PRO A 234 -7.33 -25.41 -14.49
CA PRO A 234 -8.25 -24.40 -13.97
C PRO A 234 -7.81 -23.82 -12.63
N LYS A 235 -7.23 -24.66 -11.74
CA LYS A 235 -6.70 -24.17 -10.46
C LYS A 235 -5.54 -23.20 -10.66
N ALA A 236 -4.58 -23.55 -11.53
CA ALA A 236 -3.45 -22.69 -11.85
C ALA A 236 -3.90 -21.36 -12.48
N GLN A 237 -4.86 -21.39 -13.41
CA GLN A 237 -5.46 -20.17 -13.96
C GLN A 237 -6.16 -19.36 -12.86
N ALA A 238 -7.03 -19.97 -12.05
CA ALA A 238 -7.79 -19.26 -11.02
C ALA A 238 -6.91 -18.55 -9.98
N ASP A 239 -5.75 -19.13 -9.65
CA ASP A 239 -4.80 -18.55 -8.70
C ASP A 239 -4.08 -17.30 -9.23
N GLN A 240 -4.00 -17.14 -10.55
CA GLN A 240 -3.19 -16.13 -11.21
C GLN A 240 -4.00 -15.13 -12.05
N GLU A 241 -5.17 -15.50 -12.54
CA GLU A 241 -5.99 -14.69 -13.43
C GLU A 241 -6.31 -13.31 -12.84
N TYR A 242 -6.75 -13.24 -11.57
CA TYR A 242 -7.04 -11.97 -10.91
C TYR A 242 -5.80 -11.07 -10.83
N ARG A 243 -4.64 -11.65 -10.49
CA ARG A 243 -3.37 -10.91 -10.37
C ARG A 243 -2.89 -10.41 -11.72
N SER A 244 -2.87 -11.27 -12.74
CA SER A 244 -2.46 -10.91 -14.08
C SER A 244 -3.34 -9.82 -14.69
N ARG A 245 -4.66 -9.86 -14.45
CA ARG A 245 -5.58 -8.79 -14.86
C ARG A 245 -5.23 -7.46 -14.22
N ARG A 246 -5.10 -7.46 -12.89
CA ARG A 246 -4.72 -6.26 -12.13
C ARG A 246 -3.36 -5.71 -12.53
N LEU A 247 -2.43 -6.58 -12.90
CA LEU A 247 -1.12 -6.16 -13.36
C LEU A 247 -1.24 -5.44 -14.70
N VAL A 248 -1.97 -6.00 -15.68
CA VAL A 248 -2.27 -5.34 -16.96
C VAL A 248 -2.90 -3.98 -16.72
N ASP A 249 -4.04 -3.92 -15.99
CA ASP A 249 -4.74 -2.66 -15.71
C ASP A 249 -3.81 -1.62 -15.05
N SER A 250 -3.04 -2.03 -14.05
CA SER A 250 -2.16 -1.14 -13.30
C SER A 250 -1.02 -0.58 -14.14
N VAL A 251 -0.43 -1.36 -15.05
CA VAL A 251 0.66 -0.86 -15.91
C VAL A 251 0.12 0.01 -17.04
N THR A 252 -1.08 -0.29 -17.55
CA THR A 252 -1.75 0.56 -18.54
C THR A 252 -2.03 1.95 -17.95
N GLU A 253 -2.61 2.00 -16.75
CA GLU A 253 -2.88 3.27 -16.06
C GLU A 253 -1.59 4.02 -15.72
N LYS A 254 -0.55 3.31 -15.27
CA LYS A 254 0.77 3.93 -15.08
C LYS A 254 1.32 4.52 -16.39
N GLN A 255 1.25 3.79 -17.49
CA GLN A 255 1.74 4.26 -18.78
C GLN A 255 0.97 5.51 -19.25
N LYS A 256 -0.35 5.58 -19.01
CA LYS A 256 -1.14 6.79 -19.31
C LYS A 256 -0.69 8.00 -18.50
N VAL A 257 -0.36 7.81 -17.21
CA VAL A 257 0.19 8.86 -16.35
C VAL A 257 1.57 9.30 -16.86
N ASP A 258 2.47 8.34 -17.13
CA ASP A 258 3.81 8.61 -17.63
C ASP A 258 3.78 9.32 -18.99
N ALA A 259 2.78 9.01 -19.84
CA ALA A 259 2.52 9.67 -21.12
C ALA A 259 1.63 10.94 -21.01
N MET A 260 1.48 11.51 -19.81
CA MET A 260 0.70 12.73 -19.54
C MET A 260 -0.69 12.77 -20.20
N GLN A 261 -1.40 11.64 -20.14
CA GLN A 261 -2.76 11.54 -20.65
C GLN A 261 -3.75 12.08 -19.63
N GLY A 262 -4.57 13.04 -20.05
CA GLY A 262 -5.52 13.75 -19.19
C GLY A 262 -5.26 15.25 -19.14
N ILE A 263 -6.31 16.00 -18.78
CA ILE A 263 -6.29 17.46 -18.77
C ILE A 263 -5.42 18.00 -17.61
N PHE A 264 -5.39 17.28 -16.48
CA PHE A 264 -4.61 17.66 -15.29
C PHE A 264 -3.24 16.99 -15.20
N ALA A 265 -2.89 16.10 -16.13
CA ALA A 265 -1.63 15.37 -16.06
C ALA A 265 -0.38 16.29 -16.07
N PRO A 266 -0.31 17.35 -16.90
CA PRO A 266 0.82 18.29 -16.83
C PRO A 266 0.97 18.98 -15.48
N LEU A 267 -0.15 19.29 -14.82
CA LEU A 267 -0.14 19.89 -13.48
C LEU A 267 0.39 18.89 -12.45
N ALA A 268 -0.03 17.63 -12.54
CA ALA A 268 0.44 16.57 -11.65
C ALA A 268 1.95 16.30 -11.83
N VAL A 269 2.44 16.21 -13.06
CA VAL A 269 3.87 16.01 -13.35
C VAL A 269 4.71 17.20 -12.88
N LYS A 270 4.19 18.43 -12.95
CA LYS A 270 4.93 19.62 -12.52
C LYS A 270 4.94 19.83 -11.01
N PHE A 271 3.83 19.53 -10.31
CA PHE A 271 3.64 19.94 -8.92
C PHE A 271 3.49 18.78 -7.93
N ILE A 272 3.10 17.58 -8.39
CA ILE A 272 2.88 16.42 -7.50
C ILE A 272 4.08 15.48 -7.56
N ILE A 273 4.45 15.01 -8.76
CA ILE A 273 5.53 14.00 -8.93
C ILE A 273 6.87 14.45 -8.31
N PRO A 274 7.36 15.69 -8.51
CA PRO A 274 8.64 16.13 -7.95
C PRO A 274 8.61 16.29 -6.42
N ASN A 275 7.41 16.36 -5.84
CA ASN A 275 7.21 16.49 -4.39
C ASN A 275 6.85 15.17 -3.71
N LEU A 276 6.88 14.04 -4.45
CA LEU A 276 6.72 12.72 -3.86
C LEU A 276 7.90 12.40 -2.95
N THR A 277 7.62 11.97 -1.73
CA THR A 277 8.65 11.46 -0.82
C THR A 277 9.14 10.07 -1.27
N ASP A 278 10.36 9.67 -0.91
CA ASP A 278 10.90 8.33 -1.22
C ASP A 278 9.95 7.21 -0.79
N ASP A 279 9.31 7.38 0.37
CA ASP A 279 8.35 6.43 0.93
C ASP A 279 7.10 6.28 0.06
N GLN A 280 6.60 7.39 -0.50
CA GLN A 280 5.46 7.37 -1.43
C GLN A 280 5.83 6.69 -2.75
N ALA A 281 7.01 7.00 -3.30
CA ALA A 281 7.52 6.34 -4.50
C ALA A 281 7.70 4.83 -4.26
N LEU A 282 8.31 4.45 -3.15
CA LEU A 282 8.51 3.05 -2.76
C LEU A 282 7.16 2.31 -2.59
N ALA A 283 6.14 2.95 -2.04
CA ALA A 283 4.79 2.38 -1.93
C ALA A 283 4.19 2.05 -3.30
N MET A 284 4.30 3.00 -4.23
CA MET A 284 3.74 2.87 -5.57
C MET A 284 4.40 1.73 -6.34
N ASP A 285 5.71 1.58 -6.21
CA ASP A 285 6.44 0.51 -6.89
C ASP A 285 6.27 -0.85 -6.21
N SER A 286 6.35 -0.91 -4.88
CA SER A 286 6.22 -2.17 -4.14
C SER A 286 4.82 -2.80 -4.24
N ALA A 287 3.76 -1.98 -4.40
CA ALA A 287 2.37 -2.47 -4.47
C ALA A 287 2.13 -3.55 -5.54
N ARG A 288 2.92 -3.57 -6.63
CA ARG A 288 2.82 -4.59 -7.70
C ARG A 288 3.62 -5.86 -7.39
N ALA A 289 4.70 -5.71 -6.64
CA ALA A 289 5.65 -6.78 -6.31
C ALA A 289 5.17 -7.64 -5.13
N VAL A 290 4.57 -7.03 -4.09
CA VAL A 290 4.21 -7.73 -2.83
C VAL A 290 3.19 -8.86 -3.00
N THR A 291 2.42 -8.88 -4.08
CA THR A 291 1.46 -9.94 -4.41
C THR A 291 2.05 -11.05 -5.31
N GLY A 292 3.37 -11.07 -5.54
CA GLY A 292 4.05 -12.05 -6.38
C GLY A 292 3.81 -13.49 -5.97
N GLN A 293 3.70 -14.39 -6.96
CA GLN A 293 3.56 -15.82 -6.73
C GLN A 293 4.92 -16.49 -6.67
N ARG A 294 5.04 -17.49 -5.79
CA ARG A 294 6.24 -18.34 -5.68
C ARG A 294 5.88 -19.81 -5.73
N ILE A 295 6.89 -20.64 -5.98
CA ILE A 295 6.75 -22.09 -5.82
C ILE A 295 6.73 -22.40 -4.32
N GLU A 296 5.59 -22.82 -3.80
CA GLU A 296 5.37 -23.05 -2.35
C GLU A 296 6.29 -24.12 -1.79
N ALA A 297 6.62 -25.12 -2.61
CA ALA A 297 7.47 -26.24 -2.25
C ALA A 297 8.97 -25.90 -2.16
N LEU A 298 9.40 -24.75 -2.67
CA LEU A 298 10.78 -24.30 -2.57
C LEU A 298 10.98 -23.41 -1.33
N PRO A 299 12.12 -23.54 -0.65
CA PRO A 299 12.44 -22.64 0.46
C PRO A 299 12.60 -21.20 -0.07
N VAL A 300 12.08 -20.23 0.69
CA VAL A 300 12.29 -18.81 0.41
C VAL A 300 13.65 -18.42 0.97
N PRO A 301 14.58 -17.92 0.14
CA PRO A 301 15.86 -17.44 0.67
C PRO A 301 15.63 -16.23 1.56
N VAL A 302 16.26 -16.22 2.75
CA VAL A 302 16.26 -15.04 3.61
C VAL A 302 17.04 -13.93 2.91
N ARG A 303 16.37 -12.83 2.62
CA ARG A 303 16.95 -11.63 2.03
C ARG A 303 16.45 -10.43 2.82
N ASP A 304 17.38 -9.54 3.14
CA ASP A 304 17.07 -8.25 3.74
C ASP A 304 16.04 -7.54 2.86
N ARG A 305 14.90 -7.20 3.46
CA ARG A 305 13.84 -6.44 2.80
C ARG A 305 13.14 -5.60 3.83
N TYR A 306 12.76 -4.40 3.41
CA TYR A 306 12.00 -3.51 4.26
C TYR A 306 10.49 -3.75 4.14
N VAL A 307 10.03 -4.09 2.93
CA VAL A 307 8.63 -4.36 2.61
C VAL A 307 8.41 -5.87 2.47
N PRO A 308 7.56 -6.50 3.30
CA PRO A 308 7.27 -7.93 3.20
C PRO A 308 6.36 -8.23 2.01
N TYR A 309 6.48 -9.44 1.47
CA TYR A 309 5.50 -10.01 0.55
C TYR A 309 4.22 -10.43 1.30
N ASN A 310 3.09 -10.51 0.59
CA ASN A 310 1.80 -10.82 1.19
C ASN A 310 1.72 -12.22 1.81
N ASP A 311 2.52 -13.17 1.33
CA ASP A 311 2.60 -14.53 1.86
C ASP A 311 3.50 -14.65 3.10
N GLU A 312 4.23 -13.58 3.43
CA GLU A 312 5.06 -13.47 4.63
C GLU A 312 4.34 -12.72 5.76
N LEU A 313 3.18 -12.13 5.46
CA LEU A 313 2.34 -11.47 6.45
C LEU A 313 1.74 -12.50 7.42
N PRO A 314 1.54 -12.13 8.70
CA PRO A 314 0.93 -13.01 9.70
C PRO A 314 -0.45 -13.56 9.30
N ALA A 315 -1.21 -12.85 8.47
CA ALA A 315 -2.46 -13.33 7.91
C ALA A 315 -2.66 -12.84 6.47
N LYS A 316 -3.47 -13.58 5.71
CA LYS A 316 -3.86 -13.15 4.36
C LYS A 316 -4.67 -11.84 4.41
N PRO A 317 -4.33 -10.84 3.57
CA PRO A 317 -5.07 -9.59 3.47
C PRO A 317 -6.54 -9.78 3.04
N LEU A 318 -7.44 -8.92 3.54
CA LEU A 318 -8.88 -8.93 3.27
C LEU A 318 -9.24 -7.75 2.35
N GLN A 319 -9.23 -7.95 1.03
CA GLN A 319 -9.41 -6.84 0.08
C GLN A 319 -10.85 -6.33 -0.06
N LYS A 320 -11.87 -7.21 -0.07
CA LYS A 320 -13.27 -6.81 -0.37
C LYS A 320 -14.06 -6.33 0.86
N THR A 321 -13.80 -6.88 2.04
CA THR A 321 -14.58 -6.59 3.26
C THR A 321 -14.15 -5.27 3.93
N SER A 322 -12.94 -4.79 3.66
CA SER A 322 -12.35 -3.63 4.34
C SER A 322 -13.08 -2.31 4.04
N LEU A 323 -13.48 -2.08 2.78
CA LEU A 323 -14.09 -0.80 2.39
C LEU A 323 -15.44 -0.57 3.09
N MET A 324 -16.33 -1.56 3.07
CA MET A 324 -17.66 -1.45 3.68
C MET A 324 -17.56 -1.19 5.18
N VAL A 325 -16.71 -1.94 5.89
CA VAL A 325 -16.54 -1.80 7.33
C VAL A 325 -15.89 -0.46 7.69
N ASN A 326 -14.88 -0.01 6.93
CA ASN A 326 -14.28 1.31 7.12
C ASN A 326 -15.28 2.45 6.86
N SER A 327 -16.17 2.32 5.88
CA SER A 327 -17.27 3.27 5.66
C SER A 327 -18.23 3.31 6.85
N CYS A 328 -18.53 2.17 7.48
CA CYS A 328 -19.32 2.15 8.71
C CYS A 328 -18.62 2.91 9.86
N PHE A 329 -17.33 2.65 10.09
CA PHE A 329 -16.54 3.38 11.09
C PHE A 329 -16.51 4.89 10.83
N ALA A 330 -16.34 5.31 9.57
CA ALA A 330 -16.39 6.71 9.18
C ALA A 330 -17.78 7.33 9.41
N GLY A 331 -18.85 6.60 9.09
CA GLY A 331 -20.23 6.99 9.39
C GLY A 331 -20.46 7.21 10.88
N PHE A 332 -19.96 6.31 11.74
CA PHE A 332 -20.05 6.49 13.20
C PHE A 332 -19.28 7.72 13.69
N GLN A 333 -18.07 7.98 13.19
CA GLN A 333 -17.32 9.19 13.58
C GLN A 333 -18.01 10.47 13.10
N LEU A 334 -18.59 10.46 11.91
CA LEU A 334 -19.38 11.58 11.41
C LEU A 334 -20.59 11.84 12.31
N LEU A 335 -21.32 10.79 12.71
CA LEU A 335 -22.45 10.92 13.65
C LEU A 335 -22.02 11.49 15.00
N LEU A 336 -20.90 11.01 15.57
CA LEU A 336 -20.35 11.55 16.82
C LEU A 336 -19.93 13.01 16.67
N SER A 337 -19.30 13.38 15.54
CA SER A 337 -18.96 14.76 15.23
C SER A 337 -20.22 15.62 15.19
N MET A 338 -21.26 15.20 14.46
CA MET A 338 -22.51 15.96 14.35
C MET A 338 -23.24 16.09 15.69
N ALA A 339 -23.21 15.06 16.52
CA ALA A 339 -23.79 15.10 17.87
C ALA A 339 -23.18 16.19 18.75
N ALA A 340 -21.93 16.58 18.50
CA ALA A 340 -21.25 17.67 19.20
C ALA A 340 -21.62 19.09 18.71
N TYR A 341 -22.17 19.23 17.49
CA TYR A 341 -22.49 20.53 16.88
C TYR A 341 -24.00 20.84 16.81
N VAL A 342 -24.87 19.82 16.86
CA VAL A 342 -26.30 19.96 16.52
C VAL A 342 -27.21 19.75 17.75
N PRO A 343 -28.38 20.41 17.88
CA PRO A 343 -29.37 20.11 18.91
C PRO A 343 -29.86 18.65 18.88
N LEU A 344 -30.17 18.10 20.06
CA LEU A 344 -30.49 16.68 20.24
C LEU A 344 -31.74 16.26 19.44
N CYS A 345 -32.74 17.14 19.36
CA CYS A 345 -33.96 16.92 18.57
C CYS A 345 -33.68 16.75 17.07
N THR A 346 -32.76 17.52 16.50
CA THR A 346 -32.35 17.42 15.09
C THR A 346 -31.55 16.13 14.85
N LEU A 347 -30.68 15.75 15.79
CA LEU A 347 -29.92 14.50 15.71
C LEU A 347 -30.85 13.27 15.73
N VAL A 348 -31.84 13.24 16.63
CA VAL A 348 -32.85 12.16 16.70
C VAL A 348 -33.67 12.09 15.41
N SER A 349 -34.08 13.23 14.86
CA SER A 349 -34.77 13.31 13.57
C SER A 349 -33.95 12.72 12.43
N TRP A 350 -32.65 13.00 12.36
CA TRP A 350 -31.78 12.41 11.33
C TRP A 350 -31.52 10.93 11.51
N ILE A 351 -31.36 10.45 12.75
CA ILE A 351 -31.22 9.01 13.02
C ILE A 351 -32.49 8.25 12.59
N SER A 352 -33.67 8.87 12.73
CA SER A 352 -34.93 8.29 12.28
C SER A 352 -35.03 8.08 10.77
N ILE A 353 -34.23 8.80 9.96
CA ILE A 353 -34.13 8.59 8.50
C ILE A 353 -33.52 7.20 8.20
N PHE A 354 -32.71 6.64 9.10
CA PHE A 354 -32.07 5.34 8.95
C PHE A 354 -32.90 4.15 9.48
N ARG A 355 -34.19 4.36 9.83
CA ARG A 355 -35.10 3.30 10.33
C ARG A 355 -35.22 2.06 9.42
N GLY A 356 -34.85 2.16 8.14
CA GLY A 356 -34.83 1.02 7.21
C GLY A 356 -33.50 0.24 7.12
N LEU A 357 -32.42 0.71 7.73
CA LEU A 357 -31.06 0.16 7.58
C LEU A 357 -30.55 -0.58 8.82
N LEU A 358 -31.07 -0.27 10.01
CA LEU A 358 -30.71 -0.86 11.29
C LEU A 358 -31.98 -1.31 12.02
N HIS A 359 -31.90 -2.42 12.75
CA HIS A 359 -33.03 -2.92 13.54
C HIS A 359 -33.39 -1.91 14.66
N GLU A 360 -34.68 -1.71 14.93
CA GLU A 360 -35.19 -0.64 15.82
C GLU A 360 -34.52 -0.63 17.21
N ASN A 361 -34.34 -1.80 17.83
CA ASN A 361 -33.66 -1.95 19.12
C ASN A 361 -32.23 -1.36 19.15
N TYR A 362 -31.47 -1.45 18.05
CA TYR A 362 -30.12 -0.87 17.98
C TYR A 362 -30.16 0.66 17.82
N LEU A 363 -31.16 1.16 17.07
CA LEU A 363 -31.38 2.60 16.92
C LEU A 363 -31.76 3.25 18.25
N GLU A 364 -32.67 2.63 19.02
CA GLU A 364 -33.04 3.12 20.34
C GLU A 364 -31.87 3.11 21.33
N SER A 365 -31.07 2.03 21.33
CA SER A 365 -29.87 1.97 22.16
C SER A 365 -28.83 3.02 21.77
N LEU A 366 -28.67 3.32 20.48
CA LEU A 366 -27.75 4.35 19.99
C LEU A 366 -28.22 5.75 20.40
N VAL A 367 -29.52 6.05 20.23
CA VAL A 367 -30.11 7.32 20.64
C VAL A 367 -29.92 7.51 22.15
N HIS A 368 -30.25 6.51 22.96
CA HIS A 368 -30.09 6.57 24.42
C HIS A 368 -28.63 6.81 24.82
N HIS A 369 -27.67 6.14 24.18
CA HIS A 369 -26.24 6.36 24.43
C HIS A 369 -25.79 7.78 24.08
N LEU A 370 -26.25 8.34 22.95
CA LEU A 370 -25.92 9.71 22.52
C LEU A 370 -26.53 10.78 23.44
N VAL A 371 -27.75 10.53 23.95
CA VAL A 371 -28.42 11.40 24.94
C VAL A 371 -27.63 11.42 26.24
N GLN A 372 -27.33 10.25 26.81
CA GLN A 372 -26.53 10.13 28.03
C GLN A 372 -25.12 10.73 27.87
N ALA A 373 -24.52 10.57 26.69
CA ALA A 373 -23.20 11.12 26.37
C ALA A 373 -23.16 12.64 26.34
N ARG A 374 -24.29 13.30 26.10
CA ARG A 374 -24.44 14.76 26.05
C ARG A 374 -24.73 15.37 27.42
N GLU A 375 -25.53 14.69 28.25
CA GLU A 375 -26.02 15.19 29.54
C GLU A 375 -24.94 15.24 30.64
N ASN A 376 -23.86 14.46 30.52
CA ASN A 376 -22.76 14.41 31.50
C ASN A 376 -21.74 15.58 31.41
N SER A 377 -22.03 16.67 30.68
CA SER A 377 -21.04 17.71 30.34
C SER A 377 -21.00 18.95 31.26
N SER A 378 -21.76 18.98 32.36
CA SER A 378 -22.03 20.23 33.11
C SER A 378 -21.53 20.25 34.55
N ILE A 379 -20.21 20.34 34.79
CA ILE A 379 -19.68 20.93 36.05
C ILE A 379 -18.42 21.78 35.76
N ASN A 380 -18.60 23.10 35.81
CA ASN A 380 -17.59 24.13 35.56
C ASN A 380 -16.76 24.41 36.84
N ARG A 381 -15.53 23.87 36.94
CA ARG A 381 -14.47 24.46 37.80
C ARG A 381 -13.14 24.46 37.03
N ALA A 382 -12.33 25.50 37.20
CA ALA A 382 -11.02 25.65 36.56
C ALA A 382 -10.07 24.43 36.78
N SER A 383 -10.17 23.77 37.94
CA SER A 383 -9.43 22.53 38.24
C SER A 383 -9.85 21.33 37.38
N HIS A 384 -11.13 21.24 36.99
CA HIS A 384 -11.64 20.19 36.09
C HIS A 384 -11.17 20.41 34.64
N PHE A 385 -11.09 21.67 34.20
CA PHE A 385 -10.56 22.02 32.88
C PHE A 385 -9.08 21.63 32.76
N MET A 386 -8.26 22.01 33.73
CA MET A 386 -6.82 21.66 33.76
C MET A 386 -6.58 20.15 33.83
N LEU A 387 -7.37 19.42 34.63
CA LEU A 387 -7.26 17.96 34.72
C LEU A 387 -7.68 17.28 33.40
N SER A 388 -8.71 17.79 32.73
CA SER A 388 -9.13 17.31 31.40
C SER A 388 -8.07 17.55 30.33
N LEU A 389 -7.36 18.68 30.38
CA LEU A 389 -6.24 18.96 29.47
C LEU A 389 -5.07 17.99 29.68
N ILE A 390 -4.65 17.76 30.93
CA ILE A 390 -3.59 16.79 31.27
C ILE A 390 -3.94 15.39 30.74
N LEU A 391 -5.21 14.99 30.83
CA LEU A 391 -5.69 13.70 30.28
C LEU A 391 -5.70 13.62 28.75
N LEU A 392 -5.72 14.76 28.05
CA LEU A 392 -5.66 14.81 26.58
C LEU A 392 -4.25 15.09 26.07
N THR A 393 -3.32 15.49 26.92
CA THR A 393 -1.90 15.70 26.58
C THR A 393 -1.27 14.47 25.88
N PRO A 394 -1.48 13.21 26.31
CA PRO A 394 -1.01 12.06 25.56
C PRO A 394 -1.52 12.00 24.11
N VAL A 395 -2.80 12.34 23.90
CA VAL A 395 -3.43 12.34 22.58
C VAL A 395 -2.78 13.40 21.69
N SER A 396 -2.62 14.62 22.21
CA SER A 396 -1.94 15.74 21.53
C SER A 396 -0.48 15.43 21.16
N LEU A 397 0.26 14.78 22.08
CA LEU A 397 1.65 14.37 21.85
C LEU A 397 1.75 13.25 20.80
N LEU A 398 0.81 12.29 20.81
CA LEU A 398 0.70 11.26 19.78
C LEU A 398 0.43 11.86 18.41
N TRP A 399 -0.50 12.82 18.32
CA TRP A 399 -0.80 13.51 17.06
C TRP A 399 0.41 14.29 16.54
N SER A 400 1.09 14.99 17.44
CA SER A 400 2.32 15.73 17.13
C SER A 400 3.42 14.79 16.60
N PHE A 401 3.62 13.65 17.26
CA PHE A 401 4.59 12.63 16.86
C PHE A 401 4.25 11.99 15.50
N GLU A 402 2.99 11.58 15.31
CA GLU A 402 2.52 11.03 14.02
C GLU A 402 2.70 12.06 12.89
N GLY A 403 2.59 13.36 13.17
CA GLY A 403 2.88 14.44 12.23
C GLY A 403 4.32 14.50 11.69
N PHE A 404 5.27 13.90 12.40
CA PHE A 404 6.68 13.79 11.98
C PHE A 404 7.03 12.47 11.27
N ARG A 405 6.09 11.53 11.15
CA ARG A 405 6.33 10.28 10.39
C ARG A 405 6.54 10.57 8.92
N ARG A 406 7.50 9.86 8.32
CA ARG A 406 7.82 10.00 6.89
C ARG A 406 6.60 9.76 5.99
N GLY A 407 5.73 8.80 6.33
CA GLY A 407 4.49 8.52 5.57
C GLY A 407 3.45 9.65 5.59
N ASN A 408 3.55 10.56 6.56
CA ASN A 408 2.63 11.68 6.74
C ASN A 408 3.14 12.99 6.14
N LEU A 409 4.40 13.04 5.68
CA LEU A 409 4.96 14.21 5.01
C LEU A 409 4.18 14.53 3.73
N GLY A 410 3.89 15.83 3.53
CA GLY A 410 3.09 16.33 2.40
C GLY A 410 1.61 15.94 2.43
N SER A 411 1.15 15.21 3.45
CA SER A 411 -0.26 14.88 3.63
C SER A 411 -0.97 15.88 4.54
N LEU A 412 -2.30 15.79 4.56
CA LEU A 412 -3.12 16.51 5.53
C LEU A 412 -2.81 16.12 7.01
N TRP A 413 -1.95 15.13 7.27
CA TRP A 413 -1.49 14.71 8.60
C TRP A 413 -0.05 15.07 8.88
N SER A 414 0.55 15.91 8.04
CA SER A 414 1.82 16.51 8.39
C SER A 414 1.67 17.37 9.65
N TRP A 415 2.79 17.60 10.33
CA TRP A 415 2.85 18.35 11.58
C TRP A 415 2.09 19.71 11.61
N PRO A 416 1.94 20.50 10.52
CA PRO A 416 1.20 21.77 10.58
C PRO A 416 -0.30 21.59 10.81
N ILE A 417 -0.89 20.52 10.30
CA ILE A 417 -2.32 20.27 10.45
C ILE A 417 -2.61 19.55 11.76
N THR A 418 -1.72 18.65 12.20
CA THR A 418 -1.82 18.11 13.56
C THR A 418 -1.67 19.22 14.59
N LEU A 419 -0.83 20.23 14.34
CA LEU A 419 -0.75 21.46 15.14
C LEU A 419 -2.09 22.22 15.14
N PHE A 420 -2.69 22.47 13.97
CA PHE A 420 -3.99 23.14 13.88
C PHE A 420 -5.09 22.40 14.68
N LEU A 421 -5.15 21.07 14.57
CA LEU A 421 -6.12 20.26 15.30
C LEU A 421 -5.83 20.22 16.81
N THR A 422 -4.55 20.22 17.21
CA THR A 422 -4.14 20.32 18.61
C THR A 422 -4.48 21.71 19.19
N ALA A 423 -4.31 22.78 18.41
CA ALA A 423 -4.77 24.11 18.78
C ALA A 423 -6.31 24.18 18.90
N GLY A 424 -7.02 23.47 18.02
CA GLY A 424 -8.46 23.26 18.14
C GLY A 424 -8.86 22.60 19.46
N LEU A 425 -8.11 21.61 19.94
CA LEU A 425 -8.35 20.99 21.26
C LEU A 425 -8.08 21.94 22.42
N ALA A 426 -7.10 22.83 22.28
CA ALA A 426 -6.73 23.79 23.33
C ALA A 426 -7.73 24.93 23.49
N ILE A 427 -8.38 25.35 22.40
CA ILE A 427 -9.28 26.51 22.35
C ILE A 427 -10.76 26.08 22.33
N GLY A 428 -11.06 24.89 21.80
CA GLY A 428 -12.41 24.36 21.62
C GLY A 428 -12.79 23.26 22.60
N GLU A 429 -14.03 22.81 22.51
CA GLU A 429 -14.51 21.67 23.28
C GLU A 429 -14.00 20.35 22.65
N ALA A 430 -13.32 19.51 23.42
CA ALA A 430 -12.80 18.22 22.94
C ALA A 430 -13.80 17.34 22.16
N PRO A 431 -15.10 17.25 22.53
CA PRO A 431 -16.11 16.52 21.76
C PRO A 431 -16.31 17.03 20.32
N LYS A 432 -16.02 18.31 20.05
CA LYS A 432 -16.15 18.91 18.71
C LYS A 432 -14.96 18.59 17.81
N VAL A 433 -13.77 18.40 18.40
CA VAL A 433 -12.52 18.27 17.66
C VAL A 433 -12.09 16.81 17.47
N ILE A 434 -12.24 15.96 18.50
CA ILE A 434 -11.71 14.58 18.49
C ILE A 434 -12.39 13.69 17.42
N PRO A 435 -13.74 13.62 17.32
CA PRO A 435 -14.38 12.82 16.28
C PRO A 435 -14.02 13.29 14.87
N LEU A 436 -13.90 14.60 14.68
CA LEU A 436 -13.51 15.21 13.42
C LEU A 436 -12.05 14.83 13.06
N TYR A 437 -11.13 14.91 14.02
CA TYR A 437 -9.76 14.43 13.84
C TYR A 437 -9.73 12.97 13.41
N PHE A 438 -10.47 12.09 14.10
CA PHE A 438 -10.46 10.67 13.76
C PHE A 438 -11.12 10.38 12.44
N LEU A 439 -12.23 11.04 12.09
CA LEU A 439 -12.86 10.95 10.78
C LEU A 439 -11.86 11.29 9.67
N PHE A 440 -11.18 12.42 9.82
CA PHE A 440 -10.12 12.81 8.91
C PHE A 440 -9.01 11.72 8.92
N SER A 441 -8.58 11.24 10.09
CA SER A 441 -7.54 10.20 10.19
C SER A 441 -7.94 8.94 9.43
N MET A 442 -9.21 8.57 9.41
CA MET A 442 -9.73 7.43 8.63
C MET A 442 -9.50 7.60 7.12
N LEU A 443 -9.63 8.82 6.58
CA LEU A 443 -9.30 9.11 5.19
C LEU A 443 -7.82 8.86 4.92
N ASN A 444 -6.95 9.13 5.91
CA ASN A 444 -5.52 8.93 5.79
C ASN A 444 -5.08 7.48 6.04
N LEU A 445 -5.78 6.75 6.92
CA LEU A 445 -5.66 5.30 7.15
C LEU A 445 -5.97 4.47 5.89
N SER A 446 -6.75 5.02 4.95
CA SER A 446 -6.98 4.41 3.63
C SER A 446 -5.70 4.36 2.77
N ARG A 447 -4.69 5.19 3.09
CA ARG A 447 -3.36 5.11 2.48
C ARG A 447 -2.58 3.99 3.17
N THR A 448 -2.17 2.99 2.40
CA THR A 448 -1.33 1.87 2.89
C THR A 448 -0.10 2.36 3.66
N MET A 449 0.43 3.52 3.27
CA MET A 449 1.57 4.20 3.91
C MET A 449 1.40 4.56 5.38
N PHE A 450 0.16 4.79 5.85
CA PHE A 450 -0.07 5.13 7.25
C PHE A 450 -0.02 3.88 8.16
N THR A 451 -0.25 2.70 7.59
CA THR A 451 -0.55 1.46 8.34
C THR A 451 0.42 0.33 8.03
N PHE A 452 1.47 0.62 7.28
CA PHE A 452 2.43 -0.36 6.80
C PHE A 452 3.86 0.09 7.10
N VAL A 453 4.82 -0.78 6.82
CA VAL A 453 6.24 -0.53 7.10
C VAL A 453 6.77 0.69 6.34
N THR A 454 6.34 0.87 5.09
CA THR A 454 6.60 2.06 4.27
C THR A 454 5.95 3.28 4.92
N GLY A 455 6.75 4.30 5.27
CA GLY A 455 6.27 5.50 5.95
C GLY A 455 6.28 5.46 7.48
N ARG A 456 6.56 4.30 8.10
CA ARG A 456 6.72 4.16 9.56
C ARG A 456 7.82 5.05 10.16
N PRO A 457 9.03 5.15 9.57
CA PRO A 457 10.16 5.74 10.28
C PRO A 457 9.96 7.23 10.56
N VAL A 458 10.56 7.68 11.66
CA VAL A 458 10.65 9.09 12.05
C VAL A 458 12.13 9.49 12.04
N PRO A 459 12.49 10.74 11.68
CA PRO A 459 13.87 11.20 11.80
C PRO A 459 14.44 10.93 13.20
N LEU A 460 15.63 10.34 13.28
CA LEU A 460 16.22 9.90 14.55
C LEU A 460 16.36 11.04 15.58
N ALA A 461 16.69 12.24 15.12
CA ALA A 461 16.77 13.43 15.96
C ALA A 461 15.42 13.75 16.64
N ILE A 462 14.30 13.57 15.93
CA ILE A 462 12.95 13.76 16.47
C ILE A 462 12.65 12.66 17.50
N ALA A 463 12.90 11.39 17.15
CA ALA A 463 12.66 10.27 18.05
C ALA A 463 13.40 10.41 19.39
N ASN A 464 14.65 10.90 19.37
CA ASN A 464 15.49 11.06 20.55
C ASN A 464 15.03 12.19 21.50
N VAL A 465 14.33 13.21 21.01
CA VAL A 465 13.87 14.33 21.85
C VAL A 465 12.46 14.11 22.41
N MET A 466 11.73 13.08 21.98
CA MET A 466 10.34 12.87 22.40
C MET A 466 10.19 12.65 23.91
N VAL A 467 11.07 11.86 24.54
CA VAL A 467 11.05 11.63 25.99
C VAL A 467 11.26 12.92 26.79
N PRO A 468 12.37 13.68 26.61
CA PRO A 468 12.58 14.90 27.38
C PRO A 468 11.51 15.96 27.12
N VAL A 469 10.99 16.09 25.89
CA VAL A 469 9.88 17.00 25.60
C VAL A 469 8.62 16.61 26.37
N THR A 470 8.26 15.32 26.35
CA THR A 470 7.09 14.82 27.06
C THR A 470 7.19 15.11 28.56
N LEU A 471 8.33 14.77 29.19
CA LEU A 471 8.54 15.03 30.61
C LEU A 471 8.52 16.52 30.95
N GLY A 472 9.09 17.37 30.08
CA GLY A 472 9.06 18.83 30.26
C GLY A 472 7.64 19.40 30.21
N ILE A 473 6.81 18.95 29.26
CA ILE A 473 5.41 19.38 29.15
C ILE A 473 4.64 18.98 30.42
N TYR A 474 4.73 17.72 30.83
CA TYR A 474 4.07 17.23 32.05
C TYR A 474 4.54 17.96 33.31
N ALA A 475 5.84 18.25 33.43
CA ALA A 475 6.35 18.98 34.59
C ALA A 475 5.73 20.38 34.72
N VAL A 476 5.58 21.09 33.60
CA VAL A 476 4.94 22.41 33.57
C VAL A 476 3.43 22.29 33.82
N GLU A 477 2.74 21.32 33.21
CA GLU A 477 1.30 21.10 33.46
C GLU A 477 1.01 20.79 34.92
N ILE A 478 1.82 19.94 35.56
CA ILE A 478 1.69 19.62 36.99
C ILE A 478 1.94 20.89 37.83
N ALA A 479 2.95 21.69 37.51
CA ALA A 479 3.22 22.93 38.22
C ALA A 479 2.05 23.92 38.11
N LEU A 480 1.46 24.06 36.91
CA LEU A 480 0.27 24.89 36.67
C LEU A 480 -0.95 24.35 37.44
N TYR A 481 -1.17 23.04 37.43
CA TYR A 481 -2.26 22.41 38.20
C TYR A 481 -2.11 22.67 39.70
N VAL A 482 -0.91 22.46 40.26
CA VAL A 482 -0.62 22.74 41.68
C VAL A 482 -0.83 24.22 42.01
N ALA A 483 -0.47 25.14 41.11
CA ALA A 483 -0.71 26.56 41.29
C ALA A 483 -2.23 26.88 41.36
N VAL A 484 -3.03 26.32 40.44
CA VAL A 484 -4.50 26.48 40.42
C VAL A 484 -5.16 25.91 41.68
N VAL A 485 -4.70 24.75 42.16
CA VAL A 485 -5.24 24.12 43.38
C VAL A 485 -4.89 24.93 44.63
N ARG A 486 -3.67 25.49 44.72
CA ARG A 486 -3.22 26.25 45.89
C ARG A 486 -3.79 27.67 45.96
N LYS A 487 -4.04 28.30 44.81
CA LYS A 487 -4.68 29.61 44.70
C LYS A 487 -5.80 29.51 43.66
N PRO A 488 -7.05 29.22 44.07
CA PRO A 488 -8.20 29.17 43.18
C PRO A 488 -8.65 30.59 42.77
N VAL A 489 -7.71 31.42 42.34
CA VAL A 489 -8.02 32.67 41.65
C VAL A 489 -8.36 32.30 40.22
N ASP A 490 -9.46 32.85 39.72
CA ASP A 490 -10.06 32.58 38.40
C ASP A 490 -9.19 33.20 37.28
N ASP A 491 -7.93 32.77 37.20
CA ASP A 491 -6.92 33.38 36.36
C ASP A 491 -6.95 32.67 35.01
N GLY A 492 -7.83 33.14 34.12
CA GLY A 492 -7.97 32.64 32.74
C GLY A 492 -6.63 32.50 32.00
N TYR A 493 -5.61 33.26 32.41
CA TYR A 493 -4.23 33.12 31.98
C TYR A 493 -3.63 31.74 32.26
N THR A 494 -3.78 31.20 33.47
CA THR A 494 -3.20 29.90 33.86
C THR A 494 -3.87 28.75 33.09
N MET A 495 -5.18 28.86 32.87
CA MET A 495 -5.94 27.91 32.04
C MET A 495 -5.54 27.99 30.55
N ALA A 496 -5.38 29.19 30.01
CA ALA A 496 -4.92 29.39 28.63
C ALA A 496 -3.50 28.85 28.42
N MET A 497 -2.59 29.10 29.37
CA MET A 497 -1.22 28.58 29.34
C MET A 497 -1.18 27.05 29.40
N GLY A 498 -2.03 26.42 30.22
CA GLY A 498 -2.17 24.97 30.27
C GLY A 498 -2.63 24.36 28.95
N GLY A 499 -3.59 25.00 28.27
CA GLY A 499 -4.09 24.54 26.96
C GLY A 499 -3.08 24.74 25.82
N LEU A 500 -2.33 25.85 25.83
CA LEU A 500 -1.37 26.16 24.77
C LEU A 500 -0.12 25.28 24.81
N LEU A 501 0.27 24.74 25.97
CA LEU A 501 1.54 24.05 26.12
C LEU A 501 1.67 22.78 25.24
N PRO A 502 0.69 21.86 25.17
CA PRO A 502 0.72 20.76 24.22
C PRO A 502 0.75 21.21 22.75
N THR A 503 0.15 22.37 22.42
CA THR A 503 0.16 22.92 21.05
C THR A 503 1.56 23.37 20.64
N CYS A 504 2.41 23.76 21.60
CA CYS A 504 3.80 24.12 21.34
C CYS A 504 4.71 22.90 21.09
N ALA A 505 4.24 21.67 21.37
CA ALA A 505 5.06 20.46 21.30
C ALA A 505 5.75 20.26 19.94
N PRO A 506 5.08 20.37 18.76
CA PRO A 506 5.74 20.22 17.47
C PRO A 506 6.90 21.22 17.27
N VAL A 507 6.73 22.47 17.73
CA VAL A 507 7.74 23.52 17.61
C VAL A 507 8.94 23.19 18.53
N ILE A 508 8.68 22.82 19.78
CA ILE A 508 9.72 22.44 20.75
C ILE A 508 10.50 21.22 20.24
N ILE A 509 9.81 20.18 19.76
CA ILE A 509 10.41 18.98 19.18
C ILE A 509 11.37 19.36 18.04
N ARG A 510 10.93 20.22 17.11
CA ARG A 510 11.74 20.64 15.98
C ARG A 510 12.96 21.46 16.41
N LEU A 511 12.79 22.38 17.37
CA LEU A 511 13.87 23.22 17.89
C LEU A 511 14.93 22.43 18.64
N LEU A 512 14.55 21.38 19.37
CA LEU A 512 15.50 20.51 20.06
C LEU A 512 16.16 19.53 19.09
N ALA A 513 15.40 18.98 18.14
CA ALA A 513 15.93 18.07 17.12
C ALA A 513 16.92 18.76 16.17
N SER A 514 16.74 20.05 15.86
CA SER A 514 17.70 20.80 15.03
C SER A 514 19.04 21.07 15.70
N LYS A 515 19.11 20.97 17.03
CA LYS A 515 20.34 21.14 17.81
C LYS A 515 21.06 19.82 18.09
N ALA A 516 20.47 18.68 17.72
CA ALA A 516 21.08 17.38 17.94
C ALA A 516 22.31 17.23 17.01
N PRO A 517 23.49 16.84 17.54
CA PRO A 517 24.69 16.70 16.73
C PRO A 517 24.48 15.62 15.65
N SER A 518 24.71 15.99 14.39
CA SER A 518 24.66 15.06 13.26
C SER A 518 25.85 14.11 13.29
N LYS A 519 25.75 13.03 14.08
CA LYS A 519 26.67 11.90 13.99
C LYS A 519 26.27 11.04 12.79
N ASP A 520 26.66 11.44 11.59
CA ASP A 520 26.91 10.53 10.45
C ASP A 520 27.63 11.34 9.35
N GLN A 521 28.96 11.42 9.49
CA GLN A 521 29.88 11.70 8.38
C GLN A 521 30.93 10.59 8.39
N SER A 522 30.60 9.46 7.76
CA SER A 522 31.60 8.48 7.35
C SER A 522 31.75 8.52 5.83
N VAL A 523 32.90 9.09 5.45
CA VAL A 523 33.58 9.16 4.16
C VAL A 523 33.46 7.88 3.29
N GLY A 524 33.24 8.07 1.98
CA GLY A 524 34.04 7.36 0.96
C GLY A 524 33.55 6.02 0.38
N ARG A 525 32.34 5.96 -0.16
CA ARG A 525 31.83 5.08 -1.25
C ARG A 525 30.34 5.36 -1.32
N ALA A 526 29.72 5.49 -2.50
CA ALA A 526 28.27 5.77 -2.66
C ALA A 526 27.46 5.05 -1.57
N SER A 527 27.19 5.78 -0.49
CA SER A 527 26.85 5.17 0.79
C SER A 527 25.37 4.88 0.70
N LYS A 528 24.94 3.74 1.25
CA LYS A 528 23.52 3.40 1.37
C LYS A 528 22.81 4.30 2.39
N ASP A 529 23.17 5.59 2.48
CA ASP A 529 22.58 6.59 3.37
C ASP A 529 21.09 6.76 3.07
N TYR A 530 20.69 6.64 1.80
CA TYR A 530 19.28 6.60 1.40
C TYR A 530 18.51 5.42 2.03
N MET A 531 19.22 4.37 2.48
CA MET A 531 18.65 3.24 3.19
C MET A 531 18.60 3.43 4.71
N ALA A 532 19.24 4.46 5.27
CA ALA A 532 19.30 4.68 6.71
C ALA A 532 17.91 4.74 7.40
N PRO A 533 16.86 5.37 6.82
CA PRO A 533 15.53 5.35 7.39
C PRO A 533 14.92 3.94 7.51
N TYR A 534 15.31 3.04 6.62
CA TYR A 534 14.78 1.67 6.53
C TYR A 534 15.54 0.67 7.41
N MET A 535 16.56 1.14 8.15
CA MET A 535 17.31 0.34 9.14
C MET A 535 16.65 0.36 10.52
N ASN A 536 15.50 1.04 10.68
CA ASN A 536 14.74 1.13 11.93
C ASN A 536 15.56 1.64 13.15
N LYS A 537 16.59 2.47 12.92
CA LYS A 537 17.43 3.06 14.00
C LYS A 537 16.62 3.89 15.01
N ASP A 538 15.45 4.40 14.60
CA ASP A 538 14.51 5.16 15.41
C ASP A 538 13.69 4.30 16.39
N PHE A 539 13.53 3.00 16.12
CA PHE A 539 12.64 2.13 16.90
C PHE A 539 12.94 2.09 18.42
N PRO A 540 14.19 1.99 18.90
CA PRO A 540 14.46 1.94 20.34
C PRO A 540 14.03 3.22 21.08
N ALA A 541 14.27 4.39 20.47
CA ALA A 541 13.88 5.68 21.03
C ALA A 541 12.35 5.83 21.05
N ILE A 542 11.69 5.47 19.94
CA ILE A 542 10.23 5.48 19.82
C ILE A 542 9.57 4.56 20.85
N THR A 543 10.09 3.33 21.00
CA THR A 543 9.60 2.34 21.97
C THR A 543 9.74 2.86 23.39
N SER A 544 10.87 3.49 23.72
CA SER A 544 11.10 4.10 25.03
C SER A 544 10.09 5.22 25.31
N TRP A 545 9.83 6.08 24.31
CA TRP A 545 8.84 7.14 24.41
C TRP A 545 7.41 6.60 24.58
N TYR A 546 7.01 5.58 23.82
CA TYR A 546 5.69 4.95 23.97
C TYR A 546 5.47 4.36 25.36
N ARG A 547 6.52 3.83 26.01
CA ARG A 547 6.43 3.36 27.40
C ARG A 547 6.22 4.52 28.37
N VAL A 548 6.94 5.62 28.20
CA VAL A 548 6.81 6.82 29.04
C VAL A 548 5.40 7.41 28.93
N ILE A 549 4.89 7.63 27.72
CA ILE A 549 3.55 8.21 27.51
C ILE A 549 2.43 7.25 27.97
N LEU A 550 2.64 5.94 27.87
CA LEU A 550 1.71 4.95 28.42
C LEU A 550 1.68 5.01 29.95
N ILE A 551 2.84 5.07 30.62
CA ILE A 551 2.90 5.17 32.09
C ILE A 551 2.24 6.47 32.56
N LEU A 552 2.53 7.60 31.89
CA LEU A 552 1.93 8.89 32.23
C LEU A 552 0.42 8.91 32.02
N SER A 553 -0.10 8.30 30.95
CA SER A 553 -1.55 8.18 30.74
C SER A 553 -2.24 7.31 31.79
N VAL A 554 -1.64 6.18 32.20
CA VAL A 554 -2.15 5.33 33.29
C VAL A 554 -2.26 6.13 34.58
N VAL A 555 -1.20 6.86 34.94
CA VAL A 555 -1.18 7.68 36.16
C VAL A 555 -2.25 8.77 36.08
N GLY A 556 -2.37 9.46 34.94
CA GLY A 556 -3.39 10.47 34.71
C GLY A 556 -4.81 9.92 34.86
N ASP A 557 -5.13 8.84 34.14
CA ASP A 557 -6.47 8.22 34.16
C ASP A 557 -6.82 7.67 35.57
N MET A 558 -5.88 7.00 36.25
CA MET A 558 -6.09 6.53 37.63
C MET A 558 -6.35 7.66 38.62
N LEU A 559 -5.63 8.78 38.50
CA LEU A 559 -5.80 9.95 39.36
C LEU A 559 -7.22 10.53 39.24
N VAL A 560 -7.83 10.52 38.04
CA VAL A 560 -9.21 11.01 37.92
C VAL A 560 -10.24 9.97 38.34
N MET A 561 -10.02 8.68 38.09
CA MET A 561 -10.93 7.64 38.59
C MET A 561 -11.00 7.59 40.12
N ALA A 562 -9.92 7.95 40.82
CA ALA A 562 -9.85 7.99 42.28
C ALA A 562 -10.35 9.30 42.92
N GLY A 563 -10.62 10.35 42.13
CA GLY A 563 -10.98 11.68 42.64
C GLY A 563 -12.47 11.82 42.97
N PRO A 564 -12.86 12.44 44.12
CA PRO A 564 -14.26 12.61 44.53
C PRO A 564 -15.07 13.60 43.66
N SER A 565 -14.41 14.22 42.68
CA SER A 565 -14.98 15.09 41.67
C SER A 565 -14.20 14.89 40.36
N ALA A 566 -14.27 13.69 39.80
CA ALA A 566 -13.71 13.41 38.48
C ALA A 566 -14.52 14.18 37.42
N PRO A 567 -13.90 14.94 36.50
CA PRO A 567 -14.61 15.38 35.31
C PRO A 567 -15.03 14.13 34.54
N ALA A 568 -16.33 13.91 34.35
CA ALA A 568 -16.78 12.95 33.37
C ALA A 568 -16.30 13.46 32.00
N GLN A 569 -15.18 12.92 31.49
CA GLN A 569 -14.82 13.15 30.10
C GLN A 569 -16.03 12.73 29.26
N SER A 570 -16.45 13.62 28.35
CA SER A 570 -17.67 13.40 27.57
C SER A 570 -17.66 11.99 26.98
N ALA A 571 -18.74 11.24 27.21
CA ALA A 571 -18.81 9.89 26.67
C ALA A 571 -18.71 9.88 25.13
N LEU A 572 -18.95 11.02 24.46
CA LEU A 572 -18.66 11.21 23.03
C LEU A 572 -17.17 11.08 22.72
N VAL A 573 -16.29 11.69 23.52
CA VAL A 573 -14.83 11.60 23.36
C VAL A 573 -14.36 10.17 23.59
N SER A 574 -14.80 9.56 24.70
CA SER A 574 -14.48 8.17 25.04
C SER A 574 -14.92 7.21 23.92
N THR A 575 -16.16 7.34 23.46
CA THR A 575 -16.72 6.51 22.37
C THR A 575 -15.94 6.74 21.07
N SER A 576 -15.62 7.98 20.73
CA SER A 576 -14.88 8.32 19.51
C SER A 576 -13.47 7.71 19.50
N ILE A 577 -12.74 7.78 20.62
CA ILE A 577 -11.42 7.14 20.78
C ILE A 577 -11.54 5.63 20.62
N VAL A 578 -12.51 4.99 21.28
CA VAL A 578 -12.72 3.53 21.20
C VAL A 578 -13.02 3.10 19.77
N ILE A 579 -13.93 3.79 19.07
CA ILE A 579 -14.30 3.48 17.68
C ILE A 579 -13.07 3.56 16.78
N HIS A 580 -12.25 4.60 16.92
CA HIS A 580 -11.02 4.74 16.15
C HIS A 580 -9.99 3.66 16.50
N CYS A 581 -9.86 3.28 17.78
CA CYS A 581 -9.00 2.18 18.21
C CYS A 581 -9.41 0.85 17.56
N LEU A 582 -10.71 0.52 17.58
CA LEU A 582 -11.25 -0.68 16.95
C LEU A 582 -11.01 -0.69 15.44
N GLN A 583 -11.21 0.45 14.78
CA GLN A 583 -10.93 0.62 13.35
C GLN A 583 -9.44 0.37 13.04
N CYS A 584 -8.51 0.94 13.82
CA CYS A 584 -7.08 0.74 13.63
C CYS A 584 -6.69 -0.75 13.73
N VAL A 585 -7.23 -1.48 14.70
CA VAL A 585 -7.01 -2.94 14.83
C VAL A 585 -7.59 -3.69 13.63
N PHE A 586 -8.81 -3.33 13.22
CA PHE A 586 -9.45 -3.93 12.04
C PHE A 586 -8.61 -3.70 10.77
N GLN A 587 -8.09 -2.49 10.58
CA GLN A 587 -7.26 -2.14 9.43
C GLN A 587 -5.96 -2.94 9.40
N LEU A 588 -5.26 -3.08 10.54
CA LEU A 588 -4.06 -3.93 10.63
C LEU A 588 -4.36 -5.40 10.30
N ARG A 589 -5.54 -5.90 10.70
CA ARG A 589 -5.98 -7.25 10.31
C ARG A 589 -6.29 -7.33 8.81
N CYS A 590 -6.98 -6.35 8.25
CA CYS A 590 -7.32 -6.31 6.83
C CYS A 590 -6.09 -6.25 5.94
N LEU A 591 -5.04 -5.57 6.38
CA LEU A 591 -3.76 -5.53 5.68
C LEU A 591 -2.92 -6.78 5.87
N GLY A 592 -3.30 -7.70 6.76
CA GLY A 592 -2.56 -8.91 7.06
C GLY A 592 -1.46 -8.75 8.11
N CYS A 593 -1.21 -7.54 8.60
CA CYS A 593 -0.20 -7.22 9.61
C CYS A 593 -0.44 -7.92 10.95
N ALA A 594 -1.70 -8.21 11.30
CA ALA A 594 -2.07 -8.94 12.51
C ALA A 594 -2.96 -10.14 12.20
N THR A 595 -2.82 -11.22 12.97
CA THR A 595 -3.71 -12.39 12.86
C THR A 595 -5.12 -12.07 13.37
N THR A 596 -6.13 -12.85 12.95
CA THR A 596 -7.50 -12.70 13.48
C THR A 596 -7.54 -12.84 15.01
N ARG A 597 -6.74 -13.75 15.58
CA ARG A 597 -6.67 -13.96 17.03
C ARG A 597 -6.08 -12.74 17.75
N GLN A 598 -4.98 -12.19 17.24
CA GLN A 598 -4.37 -10.98 17.79
C GLN A 598 -5.32 -9.78 17.70
N ALA A 599 -5.99 -9.61 16.56
CA ALA A 599 -6.96 -8.53 16.38
C ALA A 599 -8.14 -8.66 17.34
N ALA A 600 -8.73 -9.86 17.48
CA ALA A 600 -9.82 -10.09 18.42
C ALA A 600 -9.40 -9.84 19.88
N ALA A 601 -8.20 -10.30 20.27
CA ALA A 601 -7.65 -10.04 21.60
C ALA A 601 -7.43 -8.54 21.84
N ALA A 602 -6.86 -7.81 20.87
CA ALA A 602 -6.67 -6.37 20.97
C ALA A 602 -8.00 -5.62 21.07
N MET A 603 -9.02 -5.99 20.28
CA MET A 603 -10.36 -5.41 20.38
C MET A 603 -11.02 -5.67 21.75
N ALA A 604 -10.88 -6.88 22.30
CA ALA A 604 -11.38 -7.18 23.64
C ALA A 604 -10.66 -6.36 24.72
N LEU A 605 -9.33 -6.21 24.61
CA LEU A 605 -8.52 -5.38 25.50
C LEU A 605 -8.86 -3.89 25.40
N ILE A 606 -9.22 -3.39 24.22
CA ILE A 606 -9.72 -2.01 24.07
C ILE A 606 -11.02 -1.83 24.86
N MET A 607 -11.98 -2.74 24.71
CA MET A 607 -13.29 -2.65 25.38
C MET A 607 -13.17 -2.79 26.90
N LEU A 608 -12.37 -3.75 27.38
CA LEU A 608 -12.16 -3.96 28.81
C LEU A 608 -11.27 -2.88 29.42
N GLY A 609 -10.15 -2.57 28.75
CA GLY A 609 -9.18 -1.59 29.19
C GLY A 609 -9.76 -0.19 29.30
N THR A 610 -10.73 0.18 28.45
CA THR A 610 -11.35 1.51 28.53
C THR A 610 -12.11 1.68 29.84
N LYS A 611 -12.71 0.60 30.35
CA LYS A 611 -13.43 0.60 31.63
C LYS A 611 -12.48 0.59 32.84
N VAL A 612 -11.33 -0.06 32.72
CA VAL A 612 -10.39 -0.28 33.84
C VAL A 612 -9.35 0.83 33.95
N PHE A 613 -8.78 1.24 32.82
CA PHE A 613 -7.63 2.14 32.76
C PHE A 613 -7.95 3.48 32.09
N GLY A 614 -9.13 3.65 31.52
CA GLY A 614 -9.51 4.88 30.82
C GLY A 614 -9.17 4.84 29.33
N HIS A 615 -9.82 5.71 28.56
CA HIS A 615 -9.72 5.71 27.10
C HIS A 615 -8.36 6.22 26.59
N THR A 616 -7.72 7.14 27.30
CA THR A 616 -6.42 7.71 26.88
C THR A 616 -5.32 6.68 27.05
N THR A 617 -5.32 5.94 28.16
CA THR A 617 -4.41 4.81 28.37
C THR A 617 -4.57 3.75 27.28
N VAL A 618 -5.81 3.38 26.93
CA VAL A 618 -6.08 2.41 25.85
C VAL A 618 -5.56 2.92 24.51
N TYR A 619 -5.77 4.21 24.21
CA TYR A 619 -5.23 4.85 23.02
C TYR A 619 -3.70 4.74 22.98
N CYS A 620 -2.99 5.16 24.04
CA CYS A 620 -1.52 5.06 24.09
C CYS A 620 -1.03 3.61 23.97
N GLY A 621 -1.69 2.68 24.67
CA GLY A 621 -1.37 1.26 24.64
C GLY A 621 -1.56 0.64 23.26
N LEU A 622 -2.61 1.04 22.53
CA LEU A 622 -2.84 0.57 21.17
C LEU A 622 -1.77 1.09 20.20
N TRP A 623 -1.34 2.36 20.31
CA TRP A 623 -0.29 2.90 19.44
C TRP A 623 1.04 2.20 19.69
N TYR A 624 1.35 1.92 20.96
CA TYR A 624 2.51 1.11 21.33
C TYR A 624 2.44 -0.30 20.74
N TRP A 625 1.29 -0.98 20.84
CA TRP A 625 1.10 -2.30 20.25
C TRP A 625 1.22 -2.27 18.72
N ARG A 626 0.56 -1.30 18.05
CA ARG A 626 0.63 -1.08 16.60
C ARG A 626 2.07 -0.92 16.13
N GLU A 627 2.86 -0.11 16.82
CA GLU A 627 4.26 0.14 16.46
C GLU A 627 5.07 -1.16 16.46
N ASN A 628 4.89 -2.01 17.48
CA ASN A 628 5.55 -3.31 17.57
C ASN A 628 5.10 -4.28 16.48
N VAL A 629 3.80 -4.28 16.15
CA VAL A 629 3.25 -5.09 15.05
C VAL A 629 3.87 -4.69 13.73
N ILE A 630 3.90 -3.40 13.39
CA ILE A 630 4.44 -2.90 12.11
C ILE A 630 5.96 -3.14 12.05
N TYR A 631 6.71 -2.82 13.10
CA TYR A 631 8.16 -3.08 13.17
C TYR A 631 8.50 -4.56 12.97
N GLY A 632 7.68 -5.46 13.51
CA GLY A 632 7.88 -6.90 13.39
C GLY A 632 7.86 -7.43 11.95
N LEU A 633 7.30 -6.66 11.01
CA LEU A 633 7.22 -7.02 9.59
C LEU A 633 8.46 -6.62 8.78
N SER A 634 9.24 -5.65 9.25
CA SER A 634 10.42 -5.12 8.56
C SER A 634 11.74 -5.81 8.96
N LYS A 635 11.69 -7.11 9.24
CA LYS A 635 12.80 -7.89 9.79
C LYS A 635 13.55 -8.72 8.75
#